data_AF-A0A8T3QTW7-F1
#
_entry.id   AF-A0A8T3QTW7-F1
#
_cell.length_a   1.000
_cell.length_b   1.000
_cell.length_c   1.000
_cell.angle_alpha   90.00
_cell.angle_beta   90.00
_cell.angle_gamma   90.00
#
_symmetry.space_group_name_H-M   'P 1'
#
loop_
_entity.id
_entity.type
_entity.pdbx_description
1 polymer ?
#
loop_
_entity_poly.entity_id
_entity_poly.type
_entity_poly.pdbx_seq_one_letter_code
_entity_poly.pdbx_strand_id
1 'polypeptide(L)'
;ADNAGAHGEVVVEHVKTLKPGFGYDALNGEYVDLFKKGIVDAAKVTRSALQNAASIAAMVLTTETLISDMPEKDKAGAGGGHGHDGGGGMDF
;
A
#
# COMPACT_ATOMS: atom_id res chain seq x y z
N ALA A 1 4.17 -12.75 -7.88
CA ALA A 1 3.83 -14.11 -8.35
C ALA A 1 2.99 -14.85 -7.31
N ASP A 2 3.14 -14.51 -6.03
CA ASP A 2 2.44 -15.15 -4.89
C ASP A 2 0.91 -15.12 -5.02
N ASN A 3 0.32 -14.00 -5.45
CA ASN A 3 -1.12 -13.90 -5.69
C ASN A 3 -1.63 -14.86 -6.80
N ALA A 4 -0.72 -15.40 -7.63
CA ALA A 4 -1.01 -16.42 -8.64
C ALA A 4 -0.62 -17.84 -8.18
N GLY A 5 -0.25 -18.03 -6.90
CA GLY A 5 0.10 -19.33 -6.33
C GLY A 5 1.52 -19.81 -6.62
N ALA A 6 2.37 -18.99 -7.23
CA ALA A 6 3.78 -19.31 -7.49
C ALA A 6 4.71 -18.60 -6.50
N HIS A 7 5.84 -19.23 -6.16
CA HIS A 7 6.88 -18.67 -5.29
C HIS A 7 7.55 -17.43 -5.92
N GLY A 8 7.21 -16.23 -5.44
CA GLY A 8 7.69 -14.95 -5.97
C GLY A 8 9.20 -14.81 -5.98
N GLU A 9 9.87 -15.30 -4.94
CA GLU A 9 11.32 -15.31 -4.81
C GLU A 9 12.00 -16.14 -5.90
N VAL A 10 11.44 -17.30 -6.27
CA VAL A 10 12.00 -18.14 -7.34
C VAL A 10 11.75 -17.49 -8.70
N VAL A 11 10.54 -16.96 -8.91
CA VAL A 11 10.15 -16.32 -10.17
C VAL A 11 11.02 -15.10 -10.44
N VAL A 12 11.22 -14.22 -9.45
CA VAL A 12 12.00 -13.00 -9.65
C VAL A 12 13.48 -13.30 -9.93
N GLU A 13 14.06 -14.28 -9.25
CA GLU A 13 15.45 -14.69 -9.52
C GLU A 13 15.58 -15.25 -10.94
N HIS A 14 14.62 -16.04 -11.41
CA HIS A 14 14.63 -16.51 -12.80
C HIS A 14 14.50 -15.37 -13.80
N VAL A 15 13.53 -14.45 -13.61
CA VAL A 15 13.30 -13.30 -14.51
C VAL A 15 14.55 -12.43 -14.66
N LYS A 16 15.33 -12.23 -13.59
CA LYS A 16 16.59 -11.47 -13.64
C LYS A 16 17.63 -12.05 -14.61
N THR A 17 17.56 -13.35 -14.91
CA THR A 17 18.48 -14.02 -15.85
C THR A 17 18.03 -13.93 -17.31
N LEU A 18 16.80 -13.49 -17.56
CA LEU A 18 16.21 -13.43 -18.89
C LEU A 18 16.63 -12.15 -19.64
N LYS A 19 16.46 -12.18 -20.95
CA LYS A 19 16.69 -11.00 -21.80
C LYS A 19 15.65 -9.90 -21.49
N PRO A 20 15.98 -8.62 -21.68
CA PRO A 20 15.01 -7.54 -21.58
C PRO A 20 13.76 -7.82 -22.42
N GLY A 21 12.57 -7.56 -21.85
CA GLY A 21 11.28 -7.82 -22.48
C GLY A 21 10.70 -9.22 -22.20
N PHE A 22 11.51 -10.17 -21.74
CA PHE A 22 11.01 -11.45 -21.23
C PHE A 22 10.66 -11.35 -19.74
N GLY A 23 9.61 -12.05 -19.33
CA GLY A 23 9.16 -12.10 -17.94
C GLY A 23 8.13 -13.21 -17.73
N TYR A 24 7.46 -13.17 -16.58
CA TYR A 24 6.54 -14.22 -16.16
C TYR A 24 5.08 -13.84 -16.42
N ASP A 25 4.38 -14.63 -17.22
CA ASP A 25 2.93 -14.60 -17.38
C ASP A 25 2.28 -15.29 -16.17
N ALA A 26 1.80 -14.49 -15.22
CA ALA A 26 1.20 -15.00 -13.99
C ALA A 26 -0.14 -15.71 -14.18
N LEU A 27 -0.82 -15.52 -15.32
CA LEU A 27 -2.08 -16.20 -15.60
C LEU A 27 -1.86 -17.66 -16.02
N ASN A 28 -0.84 -17.90 -16.86
CA ASN A 28 -0.54 -19.21 -17.43
C ASN A 28 0.64 -19.93 -16.77
N GLY A 29 1.45 -19.21 -15.99
CA GLY A 29 2.63 -19.76 -15.31
C GLY A 29 3.86 -19.93 -16.20
N GLU A 30 3.98 -19.14 -17.27
CA GLU A 30 5.00 -19.31 -18.31
C GLU A 30 5.97 -18.12 -18.39
N TYR A 31 7.21 -18.37 -18.80
CA TYR A 31 8.17 -17.30 -19.11
C TYR A 31 8.14 -16.96 -20.59
N VAL A 32 7.73 -15.74 -20.92
CA VAL A 32 7.42 -15.33 -22.30
C VAL A 32 7.95 -13.93 -22.59
N ASP A 33 8.03 -13.60 -23.88
CA ASP A 33 8.18 -12.22 -24.34
C ASP A 33 6.88 -11.47 -24.00
N LEU A 34 6.92 -10.63 -22.97
CA LEU A 34 5.74 -9.94 -22.43
C LEU A 34 5.12 -8.99 -23.45
N PHE A 35 5.95 -8.37 -24.29
CA PHE A 35 5.47 -7.44 -25.31
C PHE A 35 4.70 -8.18 -26.41
N LYS A 36 5.24 -9.30 -26.90
CA LYS A 36 4.53 -10.15 -27.89
C LYS A 36 3.27 -10.77 -27.33
N LYS A 37 3.24 -11.08 -26.03
CA LYS A 37 2.05 -11.60 -25.34
C LYS A 37 1.00 -10.52 -25.05
N GLY A 38 1.35 -9.24 -25.20
CA GLY A 38 0.46 -8.12 -24.92
C GLY A 38 0.33 -7.78 -23.43
N ILE A 39 1.23 -8.30 -22.59
CA ILE A 39 1.32 -7.99 -21.16
C ILE A 39 2.20 -6.75 -21.02
N VAL A 40 1.59 -5.58 -21.16
CA VAL A 40 2.30 -4.30 -21.23
C VAL A 40 1.71 -3.27 -20.27
N ASP A 41 2.61 -2.53 -19.61
CA ASP A 41 2.26 -1.38 -18.79
C ASP A 41 2.67 -0.08 -19.48
N ALA A 42 1.84 0.96 -19.34
CA ALA A 42 2.21 2.28 -19.82
C ALA A 42 3.40 2.82 -19.02
N ALA A 43 4.47 3.23 -19.69
CA ALA A 43 5.69 3.73 -19.04
C ALA A 43 5.41 4.87 -18.03
N LYS A 44 4.39 5.71 -18.29
CA LYS A 44 3.95 6.75 -17.35
C LYS A 44 3.48 6.15 -16.02
N VAL A 45 2.72 5.07 -16.05
CA VAL A 45 2.14 4.42 -14.86
C VAL A 45 3.24 3.86 -13.98
N THR A 46 4.14 3.02 -14.52
CA THR A 46 5.25 2.44 -13.75
C THR A 46 6.15 3.51 -13.15
N ARG A 47 6.49 4.56 -13.92
CA ARG A 47 7.32 5.67 -13.43
C ARG A 47 6.65 6.44 -12.29
N SER A 48 5.40 6.85 -12.48
CA SER A 48 4.68 7.66 -11.49
C SER A 48 4.38 6.87 -10.22
N ALA A 49 4.06 5.57 -10.33
CA ALA A 49 3.91 4.70 -9.17
C ALA A 49 5.19 4.64 -8.32
N LEU A 50 6.35 4.41 -8.96
CA LEU A 50 7.64 4.38 -8.26
C LEU A 50 7.97 5.72 -7.60
N GLN A 51 7.79 6.83 -8.32
CA GLN A 51 8.08 8.17 -7.81
C GLN A 51 7.23 8.52 -6.59
N ASN A 52 5.93 8.24 -6.64
CA ASN A 52 5.03 8.50 -5.53
C ASN A 52 5.36 7.61 -4.32
N ALA A 53 5.63 6.32 -4.54
CA ALA A 53 6.01 5.40 -3.47
C ALA A 53 7.31 5.82 -2.79
N ALA A 54 8.34 6.15 -3.58
CA ALA A 54 9.63 6.61 -3.05
C ALA A 54 9.49 7.92 -2.26
N SER A 55 8.65 8.85 -2.72
CA SER A 55 8.38 10.12 -2.02
C SER A 55 7.78 9.90 -0.63
N ILE A 56 6.71 9.09 -0.53
CA ILE A 56 6.08 8.79 0.76
C ILE A 56 7.04 7.99 1.65
N ALA A 57 7.73 7.00 1.11
CA ALA A 57 8.69 6.21 1.86
C ALA A 57 9.80 7.08 2.46
N ALA A 58 10.35 8.02 1.68
CA ALA A 58 11.35 8.96 2.15
C ALA A 58 10.81 9.83 3.30
N MET A 59 9.61 10.41 3.16
CA MET A 59 9.00 11.21 4.23
C MET A 59 8.79 10.39 5.51
N VAL A 60 8.25 9.16 5.39
CA VAL A 60 8.00 8.28 6.54
C VAL A 60 9.31 7.90 7.24
N LEU A 61 10.36 7.54 6.49
CA LEU A 61 11.66 7.17 7.06
C LEU A 61 12.35 8.31 7.81
N THR A 62 12.11 9.57 7.41
CA THR A 62 12.68 10.75 8.06
C THR A 62 11.78 11.35 9.15
N THR A 63 10.59 10.80 9.38
CA THR A 63 9.67 11.31 10.40
C THR A 63 10.04 10.72 11.76
N GLU A 64 10.60 11.53 12.65
CA GLU A 64 11.02 11.08 13.98
C GLU A 64 9.88 11.02 14.99
N THR A 65 8.81 11.80 14.80
CA THR A 65 7.67 11.88 15.73
C THR A 65 6.39 12.24 14.98
N LEU A 66 5.27 11.65 15.41
CA LEU A 66 3.93 11.97 14.96
C LEU A 66 3.12 12.45 16.16
N ILE A 67 2.48 13.61 16.03
CA ILE A 67 1.52 14.13 17.01
C ILE A 67 0.14 14.00 16.37
N SER A 68 -0.79 13.36 17.08
CA SER A 68 -2.18 13.24 16.66
C SER A 68 -3.09 13.79 17.75
N ASP A 69 -4.27 14.25 17.34
CA ASP A 69 -5.34 14.57 18.27
C ASP A 69 -5.75 13.33 19.07
N MET A 70 -6.24 13.53 20.30
CA MET A 70 -6.85 12.45 21.07
C MET A 70 -8.07 11.91 20.31
N PRO A 71 -8.26 10.58 20.25
CA PRO A 71 -9.47 10.01 19.66
C PRO A 71 -10.70 10.60 20.36
N GLU A 72 -11.59 11.24 19.60
CA GLU A 72 -12.87 11.67 20.15
C GLU A 72 -13.61 10.44 20.66
N LYS A 73 -14.10 10.49 21.90
CA LYS A 73 -15.10 9.52 22.33
C LYS A 73 -16.34 9.81 21.52
N ASP A 74 -16.66 8.93 20.58
CA ASP A 74 -18.00 8.89 19.97
C ASP A 74 -19.01 9.05 21.11
N LYS A 75 -19.83 10.10 21.04
CA LYS A 75 -21.01 10.21 21.90
C LYS A 75 -21.94 9.09 21.47
N ALA A 76 -21.72 7.90 22.02
CA ALA A 76 -22.67 6.80 21.97
C ALA A 76 -24.03 7.40 22.34
N GLY A 77 -24.96 7.35 21.39
CA GLY A 77 -26.27 7.94 21.54
C GLY A 77 -26.90 7.49 22.85
N ALA A 78 -27.31 8.46 23.67
CA ALA A 78 -28.22 8.24 24.76
C ALA A 78 -29.31 9.30 24.63
N GLY A 79 -30.29 9.00 23.77
CA GLY A 79 -31.65 9.41 24.10
C GLY A 79 -32.04 8.76 25.42
N GLY A 80 -32.64 9.54 26.32
CA GLY A 80 -33.15 9.06 27.61
C GLY A 80 -32.48 9.75 28.79
N GLY A 81 -33.23 10.68 29.41
CA GLY A 81 -32.73 11.51 30.50
C GLY A 81 -32.40 10.74 31.80
N HIS A 82 -31.50 11.33 32.58
CA HIS A 82 -31.59 11.55 34.02
C HIS A 82 -30.38 12.41 34.40
N GLY A 83 -30.64 13.54 35.06
CA GLY A 83 -29.58 14.45 35.53
C GLY A 83 -28.69 13.78 36.57
N HIS A 84 -27.44 14.23 36.66
CA HIS A 84 -26.74 14.51 37.91
C HIS A 84 -25.44 15.27 37.61
N ASP A 85 -25.24 16.32 38.40
CA ASP A 85 -24.05 17.10 38.71
C ASP A 85 -22.68 16.73 38.14
N GLY A 86 -21.97 17.77 37.72
CA GLY A 86 -20.64 18.02 38.31
C GLY A 86 -19.48 18.18 37.34
N GLY A 87 -19.00 19.43 37.23
CA GLY A 87 -17.58 19.72 37.00
C GLY A 87 -17.16 19.96 35.56
N GLY A 88 -17.25 21.22 35.11
CA GLY A 88 -16.47 21.70 33.99
C GLY A 88 -14.98 21.65 34.33
N GLY A 89 -14.25 20.75 33.67
CA GLY A 89 -12.79 20.72 33.66
C GLY A 89 -12.31 21.40 32.39
N MET A 90 -11.62 22.53 32.57
CA MET A 90 -11.07 23.37 31.52
C MET A 90 -10.00 22.61 30.72
N ASP A 91 -10.17 22.63 29.41
CA ASP A 91 -9.19 22.21 28.42
C ASP A 91 -7.86 22.98 28.62
N PHE A 92 -6.80 22.23 28.91
CA PHE A 92 -5.42 22.58 28.58
C PHE A 92 -4.84 21.41 27.77
#